data_AF-A0A3M1PLX5-F1
#
_entry.id   AF-A0A3M1PLX5-F1
#
_cell.length_a   1.000
_cell.length_b   1.000
_cell.length_c   1.000
_cell.angle_alpha   90.00
_cell.angle_beta   90.00
_cell.angle_gamma   90.00
#
_symmetry.space_group_name_H-M   'P 1'
#
loop_
_entity.id
_entity.type
_entity.pdbx_description
1 polymer ?
#
loop_
_entity_poly.entity_id
_entity_poly.type
_entity_poly.pdbx_seq_one_letter_code
_entity_poly.pdbx_strand_id
1 'polypeptide(L)'
;MTPPPGVKPYRGDHAELVAYGKKLFADTSLSTNGLACTSCHTDFMGYNDTFKKPYPHYVKMGKDLFGFDKITAEQMVQICMLVPMENKILPWDSKELAALAAYVEELQKEYAKR
;
A
#
# COMPACT_ATOMS: atom_id res chain seq x y z
N MET A 1 -3.02 -5.70 12.62
CA MET A 1 -3.86 -4.96 11.66
C MET A 1 -4.37 -5.88 10.57
N THR A 2 -5.62 -6.31 10.69
CA THR A 2 -6.31 -7.20 9.75
C THR A 2 -7.72 -6.68 9.54
N PRO A 3 -8.38 -6.99 8.41
CA PRO A 3 -9.77 -6.62 8.21
C PRO A 3 -10.65 -7.20 9.33
N PRO A 4 -11.65 -6.45 9.81
CA PRO A 4 -12.65 -6.98 10.73
C PRO A 4 -13.41 -8.16 10.10
N PRO A 5 -13.92 -9.10 10.91
CA PRO A 5 -14.74 -10.20 10.40
C PRO A 5 -15.93 -9.70 9.58
N GLY A 6 -16.15 -10.28 8.40
CA GLY A 6 -17.28 -9.97 7.52
C GLY A 6 -17.08 -8.79 6.57
N VAL A 7 -16.00 -8.01 6.72
CA VAL A 7 -15.68 -6.94 5.76
C VAL A 7 -15.14 -7.55 4.48
N LYS A 8 -15.73 -7.18 3.35
CA LYS A 8 -15.30 -7.61 2.01
C LYS A 8 -14.53 -6.47 1.35
N PRO A 9 -13.31 -6.72 0.82
CA PRO A 9 -12.59 -5.71 0.06
C PRO A 9 -13.41 -5.18 -1.11
N TYR A 10 -13.25 -3.90 -1.41
CA TYR A 10 -13.83 -3.30 -2.61
C TYR A 10 -13.37 -4.06 -3.86
N ARG A 11 -14.28 -4.29 -4.80
CA ARG A 11 -13.99 -4.90 -6.10
C ARG A 11 -14.46 -3.96 -7.20
N GLY A 12 -13.57 -3.67 -8.13
CA GLY A 12 -13.84 -2.86 -9.33
C GLY A 12 -12.97 -3.34 -10.48
N ASP A 13 -13.02 -2.63 -11.60
CA ASP A 13 -12.11 -2.89 -12.72
C ASP A 13 -10.66 -2.64 -12.28
N HIS A 14 -9.77 -3.59 -12.58
CA HIS A 14 -8.38 -3.54 -12.13
C HIS A 14 -7.63 -2.35 -12.75
N ALA A 15 -7.84 -2.06 -14.03
CA ALA A 15 -7.16 -0.94 -14.69
C ALA A 15 -7.62 0.40 -14.12
N GLU A 16 -8.92 0.54 -13.81
CA GLU A 16 -9.44 1.71 -13.10
C GLU A 16 -8.86 1.87 -11.70
N LEU A 17 -8.73 0.76 -10.95
CA LEU A 17 -8.13 0.75 -9.61
C LEU A 17 -6.66 1.17 -9.66
N VAL A 18 -5.87 0.63 -10.59
CA VAL A 18 -4.46 1.01 -10.78
C VAL A 18 -4.34 2.49 -11.16
N ALA A 19 -5.16 2.97 -12.09
CA ALA A 19 -5.14 4.37 -12.53
C ALA A 19 -5.52 5.32 -11.40
N TYR A 20 -6.51 4.96 -10.58
CA TYR A 20 -6.91 5.75 -9.41
C TYR A 20 -5.85 5.69 -8.31
N GLY A 21 -5.30 4.50 -8.03
CA GLY A 21 -4.23 4.29 -7.06
C GLY A 21 -3.00 5.12 -7.37
N LYS A 22 -2.61 5.22 -8.64
CA LYS A 22 -1.52 6.11 -9.09
C LYS A 22 -1.76 7.58 -8.75
N LYS A 23 -3.00 8.07 -8.88
CA LYS A 23 -3.35 9.45 -8.51
C LYS A 23 -3.25 9.64 -7.00
N LEU A 24 -3.83 8.72 -6.22
CA LEU A 24 -3.79 8.74 -4.76
C LEU A 24 -2.36 8.64 -4.21
N PHE A 25 -1.48 7.89 -4.87
CA PHE A 25 -0.09 7.71 -4.45
C PHE A 25 0.71 9.03 -4.39
N ALA A 26 0.31 10.03 -5.18
CA ALA A 26 0.89 11.37 -5.19
C ALA A 26 0.05 12.42 -4.43
N ASP A 27 -1.07 12.01 -3.82
CA ASP A 27 -2.00 12.91 -3.15
C ASP A 27 -1.58 13.18 -1.71
N THR A 28 -1.19 14.43 -1.44
CA THR A 28 -0.77 14.87 -0.10
C THR A 28 -1.94 15.05 0.86
N SER A 29 -3.18 15.11 0.36
CA SER A 29 -4.37 15.23 1.23
C SER A 29 -4.68 13.96 2.02
N LEU A 30 -4.04 12.84 1.68
CA LEU A 30 -4.15 11.59 2.41
C LEU A 30 -3.34 11.56 3.71
N SER A 31 -2.43 12.51 3.93
CA SER A 31 -1.67 12.61 5.19
C SER A 31 -2.14 13.81 6.03
N THR A 32 -1.76 13.81 7.30
CA THR A 32 -1.96 14.98 8.18
C THR A 32 -0.73 15.89 8.23
N ASN A 33 0.39 15.45 7.64
CA ASN A 33 1.70 16.11 7.69
C ASN A 33 2.21 16.58 6.32
N GLY A 34 1.38 16.51 5.27
CA GLY A 34 1.69 17.01 3.92
C GLY A 34 2.54 16.07 3.07
N LEU A 35 2.84 14.86 3.55
CA LEU A 35 3.50 13.82 2.76
C LEU A 35 2.52 13.13 1.79
N ALA A 36 3.05 12.65 0.69
CA ALA A 36 2.40 11.66 -0.18
C ALA A 36 3.25 10.38 -0.20
N CYS A 37 2.72 9.28 -0.73
CA CYS A 37 3.51 8.05 -0.87
C CYS A 37 4.76 8.29 -1.75
N THR A 38 4.64 9.13 -2.78
CA THR A 38 5.76 9.57 -3.64
C THR A 38 6.87 10.30 -2.87
N SER A 39 6.59 10.91 -1.71
CA SER A 39 7.63 11.56 -0.90
C SER A 39 8.74 10.60 -0.47
N CYS A 40 8.45 9.29 -0.37
CA CYS A 40 9.45 8.26 -0.07
C CYS A 40 9.67 7.25 -1.21
N HIS A 41 8.65 7.01 -2.05
CA HIS A 41 8.65 5.95 -3.06
C HIS A 41 8.82 6.43 -4.51
N THR A 42 9.25 7.68 -4.72
CA THR A 42 9.63 8.17 -6.05
C THR A 42 10.76 7.31 -6.63
N ASP A 43 10.64 6.93 -7.90
CA ASP A 43 11.63 6.11 -8.63
C ASP A 43 12.06 4.83 -7.90
N PHE A 44 11.12 4.20 -7.21
CA PHE A 44 11.33 3.00 -6.40
C PHE A 44 12.29 3.17 -5.20
N MET A 45 12.54 4.40 -4.77
CA MET A 45 13.26 4.66 -3.53
C MET A 45 12.53 4.02 -2.33
N GLY A 46 13.30 3.57 -1.34
CA GLY A 46 12.78 2.95 -0.13
C GLY A 46 12.22 1.53 -0.27
N TYR A 47 12.12 0.97 -1.49
CA TYR A 47 11.85 -0.46 -1.65
C TYR A 47 13.12 -1.30 -1.46
N ASN A 48 12.95 -2.50 -0.91
CA ASN A 48 14.02 -3.48 -0.71
C ASN A 48 13.86 -4.65 -1.70
N ASP A 49 14.89 -5.47 -1.87
CA ASP A 49 14.88 -6.65 -2.76
C ASP A 49 13.73 -7.63 -2.50
N THR A 50 13.19 -7.67 -1.27
CA THR A 50 12.03 -8.51 -0.95
C THR A 50 10.78 -8.09 -1.73
N PHE A 51 10.70 -6.83 -2.17
CA PHE A 51 9.64 -6.29 -3.03
C PHE A 51 9.68 -6.88 -4.45
N LYS A 52 10.74 -7.60 -4.85
CA LYS A 52 10.70 -8.40 -6.09
C LYS A 52 9.75 -9.60 -6.00
N LYS A 53 9.30 -9.97 -4.80
CA LYS A 53 8.35 -11.06 -4.57
C LYS A 53 6.91 -10.53 -4.64
N PRO A 54 5.98 -11.26 -5.28
CA PRO A 54 4.57 -10.88 -5.26
C PRO A 54 4.02 -10.91 -3.83
N TYR A 55 3.02 -10.07 -3.56
CA TYR A 55 2.29 -10.13 -2.31
C TYR A 55 1.47 -11.45 -2.19
N PRO A 56 1.27 -11.98 -0.98
CA PRO A 56 1.87 -11.54 0.28
C PRO A 56 3.33 -12.00 0.41
N HIS A 57 4.20 -11.09 0.89
CA HIS A 57 5.63 -11.38 1.10
C HIS A 57 6.14 -10.77 2.41
N TYR A 58 7.38 -11.12 2.78
CA TYR A 58 8.03 -10.60 3.97
C TYR A 58 8.48 -9.15 3.76
N VAL A 59 8.11 -8.25 4.67
CA VAL A 59 8.61 -6.87 4.72
C VAL A 59 9.08 -6.59 6.15
N LYS A 60 10.33 -6.14 6.31
CA LYS A 60 10.95 -5.89 7.62
C LYS A 60 10.09 -4.98 8.49
N MET A 61 9.59 -3.87 7.94
CA MET A 61 8.72 -2.94 8.65
C MET A 61 7.42 -3.61 9.16
N GLY A 62 6.80 -4.47 8.35
CA GLY A 62 5.60 -5.21 8.75
C GLY A 62 5.87 -6.19 9.91
N LYS A 63 7.05 -6.82 9.91
CA LYS A 63 7.48 -7.69 11.00
C LYS A 63 7.79 -6.92 12.28
N ASP A 64 8.59 -5.86 12.17
CA ASP A 64 9.09 -5.11 13.33
C ASP A 64 7.98 -4.35 14.05
N LEU A 65 7.04 -3.75 13.30
CA LEU A 65 6.00 -2.90 13.88
C LEU A 65 4.72 -3.67 14.23
N PHE A 66 4.39 -4.73 13.48
CA PHE A 66 3.11 -5.43 13.61
C PHE A 66 3.22 -6.95 13.74
N GLY A 67 4.44 -7.50 13.76
CA GLY A 67 4.68 -8.93 13.97
C GLY A 67 4.39 -9.83 12.76
N PHE A 68 4.06 -9.26 11.59
CA PHE A 68 3.68 -10.03 10.41
C PHE A 68 4.88 -10.77 9.78
N ASP A 69 4.76 -12.09 9.58
CA ASP A 69 5.74 -12.87 8.81
C ASP A 69 5.62 -12.63 7.30
N LYS A 70 4.38 -12.39 6.83
CA LYS A 70 4.06 -11.93 5.48
C LYS A 70 2.95 -10.90 5.57
N ILE A 71 3.02 -9.90 4.70
CA ILE A 71 2.07 -8.79 4.64
C ILE A 71 1.41 -8.78 3.25
N THR A 72 0.13 -8.38 3.17
CA THR A 72 -0.55 -8.08 1.88
C THR A 72 -0.27 -6.66 1.41
N ALA A 73 -0.64 -6.32 0.17
CA ALA A 73 -0.50 -4.96 -0.34
C ALA A 73 -1.37 -3.97 0.47
N GLU A 74 -2.61 -4.33 0.80
CA GLU A 74 -3.50 -3.52 1.64
C GLU A 74 -2.88 -3.28 3.01
N GLN A 75 -2.39 -4.33 3.67
CA GLN A 75 -1.75 -4.18 4.97
C GLN A 75 -0.55 -3.25 4.89
N MET A 76 0.26 -3.31 3.83
CA MET A 76 1.40 -2.41 3.67
C MET A 76 0.96 -0.96 3.44
N VAL A 77 -0.08 -0.72 2.64
CA VAL A 77 -0.68 0.61 2.45
C VAL A 77 -1.17 1.16 3.80
N GLN A 78 -1.82 0.33 4.60
CA GLN A 78 -2.32 0.76 5.91
C GLN A 78 -1.18 1.10 6.89
N ILE A 79 -0.03 0.42 6.81
CA ILE A 79 1.15 0.79 7.59
C ILE A 79 1.66 2.16 7.14
N CYS A 80 1.69 2.42 5.83
CA CYS A 80 2.08 3.72 5.28
C CYS A 80 1.15 4.84 5.77
N MET A 81 -0.16 4.61 5.73
CA MET A 81 -1.14 5.58 6.23
C MET A 81 -0.97 5.89 7.72
N LEU A 82 -0.75 4.84 8.53
CA LEU A 82 -0.71 4.98 9.97
C LEU A 82 0.62 5.53 10.50
N VAL A 83 1.75 5.10 9.93
CA VAL A 83 3.07 5.35 10.51
C VAL A 83 3.71 6.62 9.93
N PRO A 84 4.15 6.68 8.66
CA PRO A 84 4.75 7.90 8.11
C PRO A 84 3.73 8.98 7.74
N MET A 85 2.51 8.63 7.31
CA MET A 85 1.51 9.64 6.89
C MET A 85 0.70 10.24 8.06
N GLU A 86 0.93 9.74 9.28
CA GLU A 86 0.30 10.22 10.53
C GLU A 86 -1.23 10.36 10.43
N ASN A 87 -1.87 9.48 9.65
CA ASN A 87 -3.31 9.48 9.45
C ASN A 87 -3.91 8.16 9.93
N LYS A 88 -5.23 8.09 9.98
CA LYS A 88 -5.94 6.85 10.28
C LYS A 88 -5.77 5.88 9.11
N ILE A 89 -5.89 4.59 9.44
CA ILE A 89 -6.05 3.55 8.42
C ILE A 89 -7.27 3.86 7.55
N LEU A 90 -7.21 3.49 6.28
CA LEU A 90 -8.34 3.54 5.36
C LEU A 90 -9.38 2.47 5.74
N PRO A 91 -10.68 2.66 5.44
CA PRO A 91 -11.65 1.58 5.58
C PRO A 91 -11.25 0.37 4.74
N TRP A 92 -11.42 -0.84 5.29
CA TRP A 92 -11.00 -2.08 4.65
C TRP A 92 -11.80 -2.43 3.38
N ASP A 93 -12.99 -1.85 3.23
CA ASP A 93 -13.88 -1.95 2.09
C ASP A 93 -13.85 -0.70 1.19
N SER A 94 -12.89 0.21 1.41
CA SER A 94 -12.82 1.46 0.65
C SER A 94 -12.21 1.24 -0.73
N LYS A 95 -12.65 2.06 -1.69
CA LYS A 95 -12.10 2.07 -3.05
C LYS A 95 -10.65 2.55 -3.05
N GLU A 96 -10.30 3.49 -2.16
CA GLU A 96 -8.95 4.04 -2.01
C GLU A 96 -7.95 2.96 -1.59
N LEU A 97 -8.30 2.14 -0.59
CA LEU A 97 -7.42 1.05 -0.16
C LEU A 97 -7.21 0.03 -1.28
N ALA A 98 -8.29 -0.39 -1.94
CA ALA A 98 -8.20 -1.31 -3.07
C ALA A 98 -7.37 -0.73 -4.23
N ALA A 99 -7.53 0.56 -4.53
CA ALA A 99 -6.81 1.24 -5.60
C ALA A 99 -5.32 1.38 -5.29
N LEU A 100 -4.97 1.82 -4.08
CA LEU A 100 -3.58 1.93 -3.64
C LEU A 100 -2.90 0.55 -3.61
N ALA A 101 -3.58 -0.48 -3.11
CA ALA A 101 -3.06 -1.85 -3.11
C ALA A 101 -2.79 -2.37 -4.53
N ALA A 102 -3.77 -2.22 -5.44
CA ALA A 102 -3.61 -2.60 -6.84
C ALA A 102 -2.44 -1.86 -7.52
N TYR A 103 -2.28 -0.56 -7.25
CA TYR A 103 -1.16 0.21 -7.80
C TYR A 103 0.19 -0.23 -7.22
N VAL A 104 0.27 -0.51 -5.91
CA VAL A 104 1.49 -1.06 -5.28
C VAL A 104 1.85 -2.42 -5.87
N GLU A 105 0.88 -3.26 -6.20
CA GLU A 105 1.13 -4.52 -6.89
C GLU A 105 1.65 -4.33 -8.32
N GLU A 106 1.25 -3.27 -9.03
CA GLU A 106 1.87 -2.96 -10.32
C GLU A 106 3.29 -2.41 -10.18
N LEU A 107 3.54 -1.55 -9.19
CA LEU A 107 4.90 -1.12 -8.86
C LEU A 107 5.79 -2.33 -8.50
N GLN A 108 5.25 -3.30 -7.78
CA GLN A 108 5.93 -4.55 -7.45
C GLN A 108 6.36 -5.30 -8.73
N LYS A 109 5.44 -5.48 -9.68
CA LYS A 109 5.74 -6.15 -10.96
C LYS A 109 6.74 -5.38 -11.82
N GLU A 110 6.71 -4.05 -11.78
CA GLU A 110 7.71 -3.21 -12.45
C GLU A 110 9.08 -3.33 -11.79
N TYR A 111 9.14 -3.28 -10.46
CA TYR A 111 10.38 -3.40 -9.68
C TYR A 111 11.03 -4.78 -9.84
N ALA A 112 10.23 -5.85 -9.90
CA ALA A 112 10.72 -7.21 -10.07
C ALA A 112 11.45 -7.45 -11.40
N LYS A 113 11.26 -6.56 -12.40
CA LYS A 113 11.94 -6.62 -13.70
C LYS A 113 13.30 -5.89 -13.71
N ARG A 114 13.66 -5.21 -12.63
CA ARG A 114 14.95 -4.52 -12.43
C ARG A 114 15.99 -5.49 -11.88
#